data_AF-A0A8E2AIY1-F1
#
_entry.id   AF-A0A8E2AIY1-F1
#
_cell.length_a   1.000
_cell.length_b   1.000
_cell.length_c   1.000
_cell.angle_alpha   90.00
_cell.angle_beta   90.00
_cell.angle_gamma   90.00
#
_symmetry.space_group_name_H-M   'P 1'
#
loop_
_entity.id
_entity.type
_entity.pdbx_description
1 polymer ?
#
loop_
_entity_poly.entity_id
_entity_poly.type
_entity_poly.pdbx_seq_one_letter_code
_entity_poly.pdbx_strand_id
1 'polypeptide(L)'
;LHTITAKLLVDSINGLTATGVIRKELFALILLPIVGDMAEYVTAVTVSVKDKLTLSFGVAVGVSIQIALCVIGFMVTLGWIIGKPLTLLFGLFESIVLFFTVLVVTHGVQDAKSNWLEGIILTCLY
;
A
#
# COMPACT_ATOMS: atom_id res chain seq x y z
N LEU A 1 12.29 5.01 19.19
CA LEU A 1 12.18 3.56 18.91
C LEU A 1 11.88 3.32 17.42
N HIS A 2 10.77 3.83 16.87
CA HIS A 2 10.38 3.61 15.47
C HIS A 2 11.44 3.97 14.42
N THR A 3 12.16 5.09 14.58
CA THR A 3 13.24 5.47 13.64
C THR A 3 14.42 4.49 13.64
N ILE A 4 14.69 3.85 14.78
CA ILE A 4 15.77 2.85 14.91
C ILE A 4 15.34 1.56 14.21
N THR A 5 14.10 1.11 14.46
CA THR A 5 13.52 -0.05 13.79
C THR A 5 13.44 0.14 12.27
N ALA A 6 13.02 1.33 11.81
CA ALA A 6 12.99 1.67 10.39
C ALA A 6 14.39 1.63 9.75
N LYS A 7 15.42 2.15 10.45
CA LYS A 7 16.80 2.09 9.97
C LYS A 7 17.31 0.64 9.87
N LEU A 8 17.05 -0.17 10.90
CA LEU A 8 17.40 -1.61 10.89
C LEU A 8 16.67 -2.38 9.78
N LEU A 9 15.41 -2.04 9.50
CA LEU A 9 14.64 -2.64 8.41
C LEU A 9 15.25 -2.30 7.05
N VAL A 10 15.58 -1.02 6.81
CA VAL A 10 16.22 -0.57 5.56
C VAL A 10 17.59 -1.24 5.38
N ASP A 11 18.39 -1.32 6.44
CA ASP A 11 19.71 -1.97 6.41
C ASP A 11 19.58 -3.47 6.14
N SER A 12 18.57 -4.14 6.72
CA SER A 12 18.27 -5.55 6.47
C SER A 12 17.84 -5.82 5.02
N ILE A 13 17.03 -4.93 4.43
CA ILE A 13 16.63 -5.03 3.01
C ILE A 13 17.85 -4.88 2.10
N ASN A 14 18.75 -3.94 2.39
CA ASN A 14 19.98 -3.79 1.62
C ASN A 14 20.88 -5.05 1.73
N GLY A 15 20.97 -5.65 2.92
CA GLY A 15 21.69 -6.92 3.13
C GLY A 15 21.06 -8.11 2.39
N LEU A 16 19.73 -8.21 2.38
CA LEU A 16 18.96 -9.26 1.68
C LEU A 16 18.95 -9.09 0.16
N THR A 17 19.01 -7.87 -0.34
CA THR A 17 19.09 -7.62 -1.79
C THR A 17 20.51 -7.88 -2.31
N ALA A 18 21.53 -7.72 -1.46
CA ALA A 18 22.94 -7.96 -1.83
C ALA A 18 23.25 -9.43 -2.15
N THR A 19 22.46 -10.39 -1.64
CA THR A 19 22.59 -11.81 -1.97
C THR A 19 21.97 -12.17 -3.34
N GLY A 20 21.30 -11.22 -4.02
CA GLY A 20 20.82 -11.36 -5.40
C GLY A 20 19.58 -12.25 -5.58
N VAL A 21 19.03 -12.80 -4.51
CA VAL A 21 17.90 -13.74 -4.57
C VAL A 21 16.57 -13.03 -4.82
N ILE A 22 16.42 -11.78 -4.37
CA ILE A 22 15.14 -11.05 -4.42
C ILE A 22 15.36 -9.59 -4.84
N ARG A 23 14.47 -9.08 -5.72
CA ARG A 23 14.45 -7.69 -6.19
C ARG A 23 14.06 -6.73 -5.05
N LYS A 24 14.79 -5.62 -4.92
CA LYS A 24 14.51 -4.59 -3.90
C LYS A 24 13.14 -3.97 -4.08
N GLU A 25 12.71 -3.85 -5.32
CA GLU A 25 11.41 -3.29 -5.73
C GLU A 25 10.26 -4.13 -5.16
N LEU A 26 10.38 -5.47 -5.15
CA LEU A 26 9.35 -6.35 -4.58
C LEU A 26 9.23 -6.19 -3.06
N PHE A 27 10.37 -6.07 -2.35
CA PHE A 27 10.35 -5.81 -0.91
C PHE A 27 9.75 -4.44 -0.58
N ALA A 28 10.13 -3.42 -1.34
CA ALA A 28 9.64 -2.07 -1.16
C ALA A 28 8.14 -1.94 -1.49
N LEU A 29 7.66 -2.66 -2.50
CA LEU A 29 6.27 -2.58 -2.96
C LEU A 29 5.31 -3.46 -2.14
N ILE A 30 5.76 -4.62 -1.64
CA ILE A 30 4.89 -5.59 -0.95
C ILE A 30 5.09 -5.52 0.57
N LEU A 31 6.32 -5.72 1.05
CA LEU A 31 6.55 -5.90 2.49
C LEU A 31 6.39 -4.60 3.28
N LEU A 32 6.89 -3.48 2.75
CA LEU A 32 6.83 -2.18 3.42
C LEU A 32 5.38 -1.73 3.69
N PRO A 33 4.47 -1.74 2.70
CA PRO A 33 3.07 -1.37 2.94
C PRO A 33 2.35 -2.32 3.89
N ILE A 34 2.60 -3.64 3.79
CA ILE A 34 2.01 -4.61 4.71
C ILE A 34 2.37 -4.24 6.15
N VAL A 35 3.67 -4.16 6.47
CA VAL A 35 4.13 -3.89 7.84
C VAL A 35 3.78 -2.47 8.30
N GLY A 36 3.81 -1.50 7.39
CA GLY A 36 3.54 -0.09 7.66
C GLY A 36 2.08 0.17 8.04
N ASP A 37 1.14 -0.48 7.36
CA ASP A 37 -0.30 -0.23 7.49
C ASP A 37 -1.06 -1.39 8.19
N MET A 38 -0.35 -2.32 8.85
CA MET A 38 -0.99 -3.47 9.54
C MET A 38 -2.03 -3.02 10.57
N ALA A 39 -1.79 -1.93 11.30
CA ALA A 39 -2.67 -1.48 12.37
C ALA A 39 -4.03 -0.99 11.82
N GLU A 40 -3.98 -0.27 10.70
CA GLU A 40 -5.11 0.19 9.93
C GLU A 40 -5.86 -1.00 9.32
N TYR A 41 -5.14 -1.98 8.78
CA TYR A 41 -5.73 -3.22 8.26
C TYR A 41 -6.53 -3.97 9.34
N VAL A 42 -5.95 -4.16 10.53
CA VAL A 42 -6.64 -4.79 11.67
C VAL A 42 -7.88 -3.99 12.08
N THR A 43 -7.81 -2.67 12.05
CA THR A 43 -8.94 -1.78 12.35
C THR A 43 -10.05 -1.94 11.30
N ALA A 44 -9.71 -1.96 10.02
CA ALA A 44 -10.64 -2.16 8.92
C ALA A 44 -11.33 -3.53 9.01
N VAL A 45 -10.59 -4.60 9.30
CA VAL A 45 -11.17 -5.94 9.53
C VAL A 45 -12.12 -5.93 10.72
N THR A 46 -11.73 -5.30 11.83
CA THR A 46 -12.58 -5.23 13.04
C THR A 46 -13.87 -4.43 12.79
N VAL A 47 -13.82 -3.39 11.96
CA VAL A 47 -15.01 -2.62 11.56
C VAL A 47 -15.88 -3.40 10.57
N SER A 48 -15.27 -4.17 9.66
CA SER A 48 -15.97 -5.03 8.71
C SER A 48 -16.76 -6.16 9.39
N VAL A 49 -16.19 -6.78 10.44
CA VAL A 49 -16.87 -7.82 11.24
C VAL A 49 -18.12 -7.29 11.95
N LYS A 50 -18.24 -5.97 12.15
CA LYS A 50 -19.43 -5.32 12.72
C LYS A 50 -20.50 -5.02 11.66
N ASP A 51 -20.41 -5.64 10.50
CA ASP A 51 -21.33 -5.47 9.36
C ASP A 51 -21.37 -4.03 8.82
N LYS A 52 -20.27 -3.29 9.00
CA LYS A 52 -20.11 -1.90 8.54
C LYS A 52 -19.15 -1.83 7.36
N LEU A 53 -19.44 -2.60 6.31
CA LEU A 53 -18.57 -2.70 5.13
C LEU A 53 -18.34 -1.33 4.47
N THR A 54 -19.37 -0.51 4.30
CA THR A 54 -19.22 0.84 3.71
C THR A 54 -18.29 1.75 4.54
N LEU A 55 -18.30 1.61 5.87
CA LEU A 55 -17.40 2.35 6.75
C LEU A 55 -15.96 1.84 6.61
N SER A 56 -15.77 0.52 6.51
CA SER A 56 -14.45 -0.07 6.31
C SER A 56 -13.84 0.34 4.96
N PHE A 57 -14.62 0.28 3.87
CA PHE A 57 -14.20 0.78 2.56
C PHE A 57 -13.90 2.27 2.59
N GLY A 58 -14.71 3.08 3.27
CA GLY A 58 -14.46 4.51 3.43
C GLY A 58 -13.13 4.81 4.14
N VAL A 59 -12.80 4.05 5.18
CA VAL A 59 -11.50 4.17 5.88
C VAL A 59 -10.35 3.76 4.96
N ALA A 60 -10.44 2.60 4.30
CA ALA A 60 -9.38 2.10 3.43
C ALA A 60 -9.09 3.03 2.22
N VAL A 61 -10.15 3.51 1.55
CA VAL A 61 -10.02 4.45 0.43
C VAL A 61 -9.51 5.82 0.92
N GLY A 62 -9.99 6.29 2.07
CA GLY A 62 -9.56 7.55 2.67
C GLY A 62 -8.05 7.58 2.95
N VAL A 63 -7.52 6.51 3.56
CA VAL A 63 -6.08 6.37 3.83
C VAL A 63 -5.29 6.28 2.52
N SER A 64 -5.79 5.55 1.52
CA SER A 64 -5.16 5.43 0.20
C SER A 64 -5.01 6.80 -0.50
N ILE A 65 -6.08 7.63 -0.47
CA ILE A 65 -6.06 8.98 -1.05
C ILE A 65 -5.10 9.89 -0.28
N GLN A 66 -5.09 9.80 1.05
CA GLN A 66 -4.17 10.58 1.88
C GLN A 66 -2.71 10.23 1.58
N ILE A 67 -2.39 8.94 1.45
CA ILE A 67 -1.03 8.49 1.08
C ILE A 67 -0.71 9.00 -0.33
N ALA A 68 -1.61 8.81 -1.31
CA ALA A 68 -1.36 9.19 -2.70
C ALA A 68 -1.16 10.70 -2.90
N LEU A 69 -2.01 11.53 -2.30
CA LEU A 69 -1.98 12.98 -2.51
C LEU A 69 -1.02 13.70 -1.56
N CYS A 70 -1.00 13.31 -0.28
CA CYS A 70 -0.22 14.02 0.74
C CYS A 70 1.17 13.41 0.90
N VAL A 71 1.25 12.10 1.15
CA VAL A 71 2.54 11.46 1.49
C VAL A 71 3.47 11.39 0.29
N ILE A 72 3.00 10.92 -0.87
CA ILE A 72 3.83 10.86 -2.09
C ILE A 72 4.22 12.27 -2.54
N GLY A 73 3.27 13.21 -2.54
CA GLY A 73 3.53 14.61 -2.88
C GLY A 73 4.58 15.25 -1.97
N PHE A 74 4.50 15.00 -0.66
CA PHE A 74 5.49 15.47 0.31
C PHE A 74 6.86 14.79 0.12
N MET A 75 6.90 13.50 -0.20
CA MET A 75 8.13 12.77 -0.51
C MET A 75 8.85 13.32 -1.75
N VAL A 76 8.10 13.66 -2.81
CA VAL A 76 8.67 14.25 -4.04
C VAL A 76 9.26 15.64 -3.75
N THR A 77 8.54 16.48 -3.01
CA THR A 77 9.03 17.83 -2.67
C THR A 77 10.27 17.78 -1.76
N LEU A 78 10.31 16.89 -0.77
CA LEU A 78 11.50 16.65 0.05
C LEU A 78 12.69 16.12 -0.76
N GLY A 79 12.43 15.23 -1.73
CA GLY A 79 13.45 14.73 -2.64
C GLY A 79 14.16 15.88 -3.37
N TRP A 80 13.38 16.82 -3.91
CA TRP A 80 13.91 18.01 -4.59
C TRP A 80 14.72 18.92 -3.66
N ILE A 81 14.27 19.11 -2.41
CA ILE A 81 14.98 19.92 -1.41
C ILE A 81 16.36 19.31 -1.08
N ILE A 82 16.46 17.98 -1.01
CA ILE A 82 17.70 17.25 -0.68
C ILE A 82 18.56 17.00 -1.96
N GLY A 83 18.14 17.52 -3.12
CA GLY A 83 18.87 17.38 -4.38
C GLY A 83 18.80 15.98 -5.00
N LYS A 84 17.85 15.14 -4.58
CA LYS A 84 17.58 13.83 -5.19
C LYS A 84 16.35 13.93 -6.09
N PRO A 85 16.47 13.73 -7.41
CA PRO A 85 15.33 13.79 -8.32
C PRO A 85 14.42 12.57 -8.12
N LEU A 86 13.49 12.65 -7.18
CA LEU A 86 12.40 11.70 -7.03
C LEU A 86 11.30 12.11 -8.03
N THR A 87 10.83 11.16 -8.83
CA THR A 87 9.74 11.36 -9.78
C THR A 87 8.60 10.40 -9.47
N LEU A 88 7.39 10.77 -9.86
CA LEU A 88 6.20 9.92 -9.74
C LEU A 88 6.08 8.95 -10.94
N LEU A 89 7.21 8.63 -11.58
CA LEU A 89 7.26 7.80 -12.76
C LEU A 89 7.41 6.35 -12.34
N PHE A 90 6.27 5.68 -12.20
CA PHE A 90 6.22 4.24 -11.98
C PHE A 90 6.58 3.48 -13.26
N GLY A 91 7.06 2.25 -13.11
CA GLY A 91 7.27 1.37 -14.25
C GLY A 91 5.96 1.11 -15.02
N LEU A 92 6.05 0.67 -16.28
CA LEU A 92 4.87 0.34 -17.09
C LEU A 92 3.99 -0.72 -16.39
N PHE A 93 4.63 -1.74 -15.82
CA PHE A 93 3.96 -2.80 -15.06
C PHE A 93 3.25 -2.25 -13.81
N GLU A 94 3.94 -1.47 -12.99
CA GLU A 94 3.39 -0.87 -11.77
C GLU A 94 2.20 0.06 -12.08
N SER A 95 2.31 0.87 -13.14
CA SER A 95 1.24 1.77 -13.60
C SER A 95 -0.01 0.99 -14.01
N ILE A 96 0.14 -0.12 -14.75
CA ILE A 96 -0.98 -0.96 -15.18
C ILE A 96 -1.64 -1.62 -13.96
N VAL A 97 -0.85 -2.18 -13.04
CA VAL A 97 -1.38 -2.81 -11.82
C VAL A 97 -2.14 -1.79 -10.96
N LEU A 98 -1.58 -0.60 -10.74
CA LEU A 98 -2.26 0.48 -10.02
C LEU A 98 -3.58 0.87 -10.68
N PHE A 99 -3.61 0.97 -12.02
CA PHE A 99 -4.82 1.30 -12.76
C PHE A 99 -5.92 0.24 -12.56
N PHE A 100 -5.59 -1.06 -12.70
CA PHE A 100 -6.55 -2.13 -12.45
C PHE A 100 -7.01 -2.19 -11.00
N THR A 101 -6.12 -1.97 -10.03
CA THR A 101 -6.49 -1.92 -8.60
C THR A 101 -7.51 -0.81 -8.34
N VAL A 102 -7.31 0.39 -8.88
CA VAL A 102 -8.27 1.49 -8.72
C VAL A 102 -9.63 1.15 -9.32
N LEU A 103 -9.66 0.51 -10.50
CA LEU A 103 -10.91 0.07 -11.12
C LEU A 103 -11.66 -0.95 -10.25
N VAL A 104 -10.98 -2.00 -9.78
CA VAL A 104 -11.58 -3.05 -8.96
C VAL A 104 -12.10 -2.49 -7.63
N VAL A 105 -11.31 -1.65 -6.96
CA VAL A 105 -11.71 -1.01 -5.71
C VAL A 105 -12.90 -0.08 -5.93
N THR A 106 -12.92 0.70 -7.01
CA THR A 106 -14.05 1.59 -7.32
C THR A 106 -15.34 0.81 -7.57
N HIS A 107 -15.26 -0.31 -8.28
CA HIS A 107 -16.41 -1.20 -8.49
C HIS A 107 -16.90 -1.83 -7.17
N GLY A 108 -15.98 -2.33 -6.34
CA GLY A 108 -16.33 -2.92 -5.03
C GLY A 108 -16.98 -1.94 -4.06
N VAL A 109 -16.58 -0.65 -4.10
CA VAL A 109 -17.20 0.40 -3.30
C VAL A 109 -18.64 0.70 -3.76
N GLN A 110 -18.91 0.63 -5.07
CA GLN A 110 -20.23 0.88 -5.64
C GLN A 110 -21.24 -0.23 -5.32
N ASP A 111 -20.79 -1.48 -5.29
CA ASP A 111 -21.69 -2.61 -5.01
C ASP A 111 -22.19 -2.64 -3.55
N ALA A 112 -21.43 -2.09 -2.59
CA ALA A 112 -21.78 -1.93 -1.17
C ALA A 112 -22.32 -3.18 -0.43
N LYS A 113 -22.27 -4.34 -1.09
CA LYS A 113 -22.56 -5.69 -0.62
C LYS A 113 -21.33 -6.52 -0.93
N SER A 114 -20.81 -7.24 0.05
CA SER A 114 -19.69 -8.15 -0.15
C SER A 114 -20.10 -9.53 0.30
N ASN A 115 -19.85 -10.53 -0.55
CA ASN A 115 -19.98 -11.93 -0.15
C ASN A 115 -18.61 -12.50 0.24
N TRP A 116 -18.58 -13.53 1.10
CA TRP A 116 -17.33 -14.17 1.53
C TRP A 116 -16.50 -14.72 0.34
N LEU A 117 -17.17 -15.11 -0.74
CA LEU A 117 -16.54 -15.55 -1.98
C LEU A 117 -15.78 -14.43 -2.71
N GLU A 118 -16.32 -13.20 -2.73
CA GLU A 118 -15.62 -12.04 -3.32
C GLU A 118 -14.39 -11.68 -2.50
N GLY A 119 -14.47 -11.79 -1.17
CA GLY A 119 -13.33 -11.58 -0.28
C GLY A 119 -12.17 -12.54 -0.57
N ILE A 120 -12.47 -13.81 -0.87
CA ILE A 120 -11.45 -14.81 -1.26
C ILE A 120 -10.85 -14.47 -2.62
N ILE A 121 -11.68 -14.09 -3.60
CA ILE A 121 -11.19 -13.74 -4.94
C ILE A 121 -10.26 -12.53 -4.87
N LEU A 122 -10.61 -11.49 -4.10
CA LEU A 122 -9.76 -10.32 -3.87
C LEU A 122 -8.43 -10.69 -3.19
N THR A 123 -8.46 -11.60 -2.21
CA THR A 123 -7.26 -12.07 -1.52
C THR A 123 -6.35 -12.91 -2.43
N CYS A 124 -6.92 -13.67 -3.37
CA CYS A 124 -6.14 -14.42 -4.37
C CYS A 124 -5.56 -13.52 -5.48
N LEU A 125 -6.14 -12.34 -5.70
CA LEU A 125 -5.73 -11.42 -6.76
C LEU A 125 -4.64 -10.44 -6.31
N TYR A 126 -4.54 -10.22 -4.99
CA TYR A 126 -3.46 -9.48 -4.32
C TYR A 126 -2.17 -10.30 -4.26
#